data_AF-A0A936GGV6-F1
#
_entry.id   AF-A0A936GGV6-F1
#
_cell.length_a   1.000
_cell.length_b   1.000
_cell.length_c   1.000
_cell.angle_alpha   90.00
_cell.angle_beta   90.00
_cell.angle_gamma   90.00
#
_symmetry.space_group_name_H-M   'P 1'
#
loop_
_entity.id
_entity.type
_entity.pdbx_description
1 polymer ?
#
loop_
_entity_poly.entity_id
_entity_poly.type
_entity_poly.pdbx_seq_one_letter_code
_entity_poly.pdbx_strand_id
1 'polypeptide(L)'
;MLTKVLKAVAVIDLAIAVLVCVGFFMSWVNEGMFLVFTYIQVALAAAATIIFSILGFIINPKNAKSVLIGMGSLVFVLGLSWVLATSEIPQFYGSEKLNITVGQAKFVGSSLIAIYILLTLGILGIVGSELYRLIIKR
;
A
#
# COMPACT_ATOMS: atom_id res chain seq x y z
N MET A 1 -2.37 -26.12 16.19
CA MET A 1 -3.80 -25.83 15.94
C MET A 1 -4.01 -24.42 15.38
N LEU A 2 -3.41 -23.38 15.99
CA LEU A 2 -3.54 -21.97 15.57
C LEU A 2 -3.22 -21.69 14.08
N THR A 3 -2.18 -22.32 13.54
CA THR A 3 -1.80 -22.18 12.11
C THR A 3 -2.78 -22.79 11.12
N LYS A 4 -3.56 -23.81 11.53
CA LYS A 4 -4.63 -24.39 10.69
C LYS A 4 -5.85 -23.46 10.67
N VAL A 5 -6.19 -22.88 11.82
CA VAL A 5 -7.30 -21.93 11.96
C VAL A 5 -7.01 -20.65 11.17
N LEU A 6 -5.80 -20.09 11.28
CA LEU A 6 -5.43 -18.88 10.55
C LEU A 6 -5.51 -19.07 9.02
N LYS A 7 -5.02 -20.21 8.53
CA LYS A 7 -5.11 -20.58 7.10
C LYS A 7 -6.55 -20.78 6.66
N ALA A 8 -7.38 -21.41 7.49
CA ALA A 8 -8.80 -21.61 7.17
C ALA A 8 -9.53 -20.26 7.05
N VAL A 9 -9.32 -19.34 7.98
CA VAL A 9 -9.91 -17.99 7.93
C VAL A 9 -9.47 -17.23 6.68
N ALA A 10 -8.18 -17.26 6.33
CA ALA A 10 -7.67 -16.60 5.14
C ALA A 10 -8.25 -17.17 3.83
N VAL A 11 -8.42 -18.50 3.76
CA VAL A 11 -9.02 -19.15 2.59
C VAL A 11 -10.50 -18.83 2.47
N ILE A 12 -11.22 -18.73 3.59
CA ILE A 12 -12.64 -18.34 3.61
C ILE A 12 -12.80 -16.88 3.12
N ASP A 13 -11.97 -15.97 3.61
CA ASP A 13 -11.98 -14.57 3.17
C ASP A 13 -11.71 -14.45 1.67
N LEU A 14 -10.70 -15.18 1.16
CA LEU A 14 -10.39 -15.24 -0.26
C LEU A 14 -11.55 -15.81 -1.10
N ALA A 15 -12.21 -16.86 -0.61
CA ALA A 15 -13.38 -17.42 -1.29
C ALA A 15 -14.55 -16.42 -1.37
N ILE A 16 -14.78 -15.66 -0.31
CA ILE A 16 -15.80 -14.58 -0.29
C ILE A 16 -15.42 -13.49 -1.29
N ALA A 17 -14.16 -13.06 -1.33
CA ALA A 17 -13.69 -12.05 -2.29
C ALA A 17 -13.88 -12.51 -3.75
N VAL A 18 -13.58 -13.78 -4.06
CA VAL A 18 -13.80 -14.35 -5.39
C VAL A 18 -15.30 -14.37 -5.75
N LEU A 19 -16.17 -14.76 -4.81
CA LEU A 19 -17.62 -14.77 -5.05
C LEU A 19 -18.17 -13.37 -5.31
N VAL A 20 -17.72 -12.36 -4.57
CA VAL A 20 -18.13 -10.96 -4.78
C VAL A 20 -17.64 -10.44 -6.13
N CYS A 21 -16.42 -10.77 -6.55
CA CYS A 21 -15.89 -10.44 -7.87
C CYS A 21 -16.71 -11.10 -8.99
N VAL A 22 -16.98 -12.40 -8.90
CA VAL A 22 -17.80 -13.11 -9.90
C VAL A 22 -19.22 -12.54 -9.95
N GLY A 23 -19.81 -12.25 -8.78
CA GLY A 23 -21.13 -11.62 -8.69
C GLY A 23 -21.18 -10.22 -9.32
N PHE A 24 -20.09 -9.47 -9.28
CA PHE A 24 -19.98 -8.19 -9.98
C PHE A 24 -19.99 -8.37 -11.50
N PHE A 25 -19.17 -9.30 -12.03
CA PHE A 25 -19.13 -9.58 -13.48
C PHE A 25 -20.42 -10.20 -14.02
N MET A 26 -21.17 -10.94 -13.21
CA MET A 26 -22.49 -11.49 -13.56
C MET A 26 -23.64 -10.50 -13.33
N SER A 27 -23.35 -9.24 -12.99
CA SER A 27 -24.34 -8.18 -12.68
C SER A 27 -25.28 -8.51 -11.51
N TRP A 28 -24.88 -9.38 -10.60
CA TRP A 28 -25.60 -9.67 -9.35
C TRP A 28 -25.26 -8.68 -8.23
N VAL A 29 -24.10 -8.00 -8.35
CA VAL A 29 -23.58 -7.04 -7.37
C VAL A 29 -23.46 -5.67 -8.04
N ASN A 30 -24.03 -4.64 -7.41
CA ASN A 30 -23.90 -3.26 -7.87
C ASN A 30 -22.50 -2.69 -7.54
N GLU A 31 -22.00 -1.77 -8.36
CA GLU A 31 -20.77 -0.99 -8.16
C GLU A 31 -20.63 -0.45 -6.73
N GLY A 32 -21.70 0.11 -6.16
CA GLY A 32 -21.67 0.66 -4.79
C GLY A 32 -21.37 -0.41 -3.73
N MET A 33 -21.93 -1.61 -3.89
CA MET A 33 -21.73 -2.71 -2.94
C MET A 33 -20.33 -3.32 -3.06
N PHE A 34 -19.80 -3.38 -4.29
CA PHE A 34 -18.43 -3.81 -4.55
C PHE A 34 -17.39 -2.86 -3.94
N LEU A 35 -17.62 -1.54 -4.06
CA LEU A 35 -16.78 -0.52 -3.44
C LEU A 35 -16.78 -0.62 -1.91
N VAL A 36 -17.95 -0.78 -1.30
CA VAL A 36 -18.06 -0.94 0.17
C VAL A 36 -17.32 -2.18 0.65
N PHE A 37 -17.45 -3.31 -0.04
CA PHE A 37 -16.71 -4.52 0.30
C PHE A 37 -15.19 -4.30 0.25
N THR A 38 -14.71 -3.62 -0.80
CA THR A 38 -13.29 -3.27 -0.94
C THR A 38 -12.82 -2.37 0.21
N TYR A 39 -13.60 -1.36 0.60
CA TYR A 39 -13.25 -0.49 1.72
C TYR A 39 -13.19 -1.26 3.05
N ILE A 40 -14.10 -2.20 3.28
CA ILE A 40 -14.07 -3.05 4.48
C ILE A 40 -12.79 -3.90 4.49
N GLN A 41 -12.44 -4.54 3.38
CA GLN A 41 -11.23 -5.37 3.28
C GLN A 41 -9.96 -4.57 3.52
N VAL A 42 -9.85 -3.37 2.93
CA VAL A 42 -8.72 -2.46 3.16
C VAL A 42 -8.63 -2.06 4.63
N ALA A 43 -9.75 -1.73 5.27
CA ALA A 43 -9.78 -1.38 6.68
C ALA A 43 -9.35 -2.57 7.58
N LEU A 44 -9.80 -3.77 7.26
CA LEU A 44 -9.48 -5.00 8.00
C LEU A 44 -7.99 -5.36 7.85
N ALA A 45 -7.46 -5.24 6.64
CA ALA A 45 -6.03 -5.43 6.37
C ALA A 45 -5.15 -4.38 7.10
N ALA A 46 -5.56 -3.11 7.09
CA ALA A 46 -4.87 -2.05 7.80
C ALA A 46 -4.86 -2.31 9.32
N ALA A 47 -6.01 -2.64 9.90
CA ALA A 47 -6.12 -2.96 11.32
C ALA A 47 -5.28 -4.18 11.71
N ALA A 48 -5.35 -5.26 10.94
CA ALA A 48 -4.54 -6.45 11.16
C ALA A 48 -3.04 -6.13 11.08
N THR A 49 -2.62 -5.37 10.08
CA THR A 49 -1.21 -4.96 9.90
C THR A 49 -0.71 -4.20 11.12
N ILE A 50 -1.46 -3.21 11.61
CA ILE A 50 -1.08 -2.42 12.80
C ILE A 50 -0.98 -3.33 14.03
N ILE A 51 -1.97 -4.19 14.27
CA ILE A 51 -1.99 -5.11 15.41
C ILE A 51 -0.79 -6.06 15.36
N PHE A 52 -0.55 -6.70 14.22
CA PHE A 52 0.58 -7.63 14.06
C PHE A 52 1.93 -6.91 14.13
N SER A 53 2.07 -5.69 13.61
CA SER A 53 3.29 -4.89 13.75
C SER A 53 3.58 -4.55 15.22
N ILE A 54 2.57 -4.15 15.99
CA ILE A 54 2.74 -3.83 17.42
C ILE A 54 3.07 -5.09 18.23
N LEU A 55 2.35 -6.19 18.00
CA LEU A 55 2.63 -7.48 18.65
C LEU A 55 4.03 -7.98 18.31
N GLY A 56 4.46 -7.84 17.05
CA GLY A 56 5.82 -8.20 16.63
C GLY A 56 6.90 -7.39 17.35
N PHE A 57 6.63 -6.11 17.63
CA PHE A 57 7.53 -5.23 18.37
C PHE A 57 7.67 -5.65 19.84
N ILE A 58 6.57 -6.02 20.50
CA ILE A 58 6.55 -6.45 21.90
C ILE A 58 7.27 -7.78 22.08
N ILE A 59 7.07 -8.74 21.15
CA ILE A 59 7.64 -10.08 21.26
C ILE A 59 9.14 -10.09 20.93
N ASN A 60 9.61 -9.26 19.99
CA ASN A 60 11.01 -9.26 19.54
C ASN A 60 11.60 -7.84 19.41
N PRO A 61 11.94 -7.17 20.53
CA PRO A 61 12.45 -5.80 20.51
C PRO A 61 13.84 -5.66 19.87
N LYS A 62 14.58 -6.75 19.63
CA LYS A 62 15.88 -6.68 18.93
C LYS A 62 15.73 -6.27 17.46
N ASN A 63 14.67 -6.71 16.79
CA ASN A 63 14.41 -6.40 15.38
C ASN A 63 13.65 -5.07 15.20
N ALA A 64 13.15 -4.50 16.29
CA ALA A 64 12.46 -3.22 16.33
C ALA A 64 13.24 -2.11 15.63
N LYS A 65 14.57 -2.05 15.82
CA LYS A 65 15.40 -0.98 15.23
C LYS A 65 15.35 -0.97 13.71
N SER A 66 15.45 -2.14 13.07
CA SER A 66 15.38 -2.25 11.61
C SER A 66 13.99 -1.89 11.09
N VAL A 67 12.93 -2.29 11.79
CA VAL A 67 11.55 -1.94 11.45
C VAL A 67 11.32 -0.44 11.60
N LEU A 68 11.83 0.18 12.67
CA LEU A 68 11.72 1.62 12.92
C LEU A 68 12.45 2.44 11.84
N ILE A 69 13.64 1.99 11.42
CA ILE A 69 14.40 2.62 10.32
C ILE A 69 13.63 2.50 9.00
N GLY A 70 13.08 1.32 8.70
CA GLY A 70 12.24 1.11 7.51
C GLY A 70 11.02 2.02 7.51
N MET A 71 10.27 2.05 8.62
CA MET A 71 9.09 2.90 8.78
C MET A 71 9.44 4.40 8.70
N GLY A 72 10.52 4.81 9.36
CA GLY A 72 11.00 6.20 9.34
C GLY A 72 11.40 6.64 7.94
N SER A 73 12.06 5.78 7.17
CA SER A 73 12.40 6.06 5.77
C SER A 73 11.17 6.22 4.88
N LEU A 74 10.12 5.43 5.12
CA LEU A 74 8.87 5.52 4.36
C LEU A 74 8.13 6.83 4.67
N VAL A 75 8.02 7.20 5.96
CA VAL A 75 7.44 8.48 6.38
C VAL A 75 8.22 9.65 5.81
N PHE A 76 9.55 9.56 5.79
CA PHE A 76 10.42 10.58 5.20
C PHE A 76 10.15 10.77 3.71
N VAL A 77 10.03 9.68 2.93
CA VAL A 77 9.72 9.75 1.50
C VAL A 77 8.32 10.33 1.26
N LEU A 78 7.32 9.92 2.04
CA LEU A 78 5.96 10.48 1.93
C LEU A 78 5.93 11.97 2.26
N GLY A 79 6.65 12.40 3.30
CA GLY A 79 6.78 13.81 3.66
C GLY A 79 7.47 14.63 2.58
N LEU A 80 8.58 14.12 2.04
CA LEU A 80 9.29 14.77 0.94
C LEU A 80 8.41 14.89 -0.31
N SER A 81 7.66 13.84 -0.63
CA SER A 81 6.75 13.81 -1.77
C SER A 81 5.59 14.80 -1.60
N TRP A 82 5.08 14.99 -0.38
CA TRP A 82 4.03 15.97 -0.10
C TRP A 82 4.50 17.42 -0.23
N VAL A 83 5.76 17.71 0.14
CA VAL A 83 6.36 19.04 -0.02
C VAL A 83 6.63 19.34 -1.49
N LEU A 84 7.09 18.34 -2.26
CA LEU A 84 7.34 18.47 -3.70
C LEU A 84 6.05 18.48 -4.54
N ALA A 85 4.93 17.99 -4.00
CA ALA A 85 3.66 17.95 -4.71
C ALA A 85 3.02 19.34 -4.79
N THR A 86 2.88 19.84 -6.02
CA THR A 86 2.13 21.05 -6.32
C THR A 86 0.63 20.79 -6.19
N SER A 87 -0.11 21.80 -5.74
CA SER A 87 -1.58 21.79 -5.64
C SER A 87 -2.29 22.20 -6.92
N GLU A 88 -1.57 22.29 -8.04
CA GLU A 88 -2.12 22.67 -9.33
C GLU A 88 -3.00 21.54 -9.85
N ILE A 89 -4.24 21.88 -10.24
CA ILE A 89 -5.18 20.93 -10.82
C ILE A 89 -4.70 20.67 -12.25
N PRO A 90 -4.33 19.44 -12.60
CA PRO A 90 -3.92 19.12 -13.96
C PRO A 90 -5.10 19.37 -14.91
N GLN A 91 -4.93 20.29 -15.86
CA GLN A 91 -5.95 20.55 -16.87
C GLN A 91 -5.79 19.54 -18.01
N PHE A 92 -6.64 18.52 -18.03
CA PHE A 92 -6.71 17.52 -19.09
C PHE A 92 -8.11 17.52 -19.69
N TYR A 93 -8.25 17.00 -20.91
CA TYR A 93 -9.54 16.98 -21.61
C TYR A 93 -10.60 16.24 -20.76
N GLY A 94 -11.64 16.96 -20.32
CA GLY A 94 -12.67 16.42 -19.41
C GLY A 94 -12.46 16.69 -17.92
N SER A 95 -11.41 17.44 -17.52
CA SER A 95 -11.14 17.81 -16.12
C SER A 95 -12.27 18.63 -15.48
N GLU A 96 -13.06 19.37 -16.26
CA GLU A 96 -14.21 20.14 -15.76
C GLU A 96 -15.36 19.24 -15.26
N LYS A 97 -15.45 17.99 -15.75
CA LYS A 97 -16.49 17.03 -15.31
C LYS A 97 -16.14 16.34 -14.00
N LEU A 98 -14.86 16.35 -13.64
CA LEU A 98 -14.34 15.80 -12.40
C LEU A 98 -14.20 17.01 -11.46
N ASN A 99 -15.15 17.20 -10.54
CA ASN A 99 -15.08 18.23 -9.50
C ASN A 99 -13.91 17.95 -8.55
N ILE A 100 -12.67 18.06 -9.04
CA ILE A 100 -11.44 17.74 -8.31
C ILE A 100 -11.12 18.92 -7.42
N THR A 101 -11.19 18.69 -6.11
CA THR A 101 -10.73 19.68 -5.14
C THR A 101 -9.20 19.75 -5.15
N VAL A 102 -8.65 20.94 -4.93
CA VAL A 102 -7.20 21.19 -4.78
C VAL A 102 -6.50 20.17 -3.87
N GLY A 103 -7.16 19.74 -2.79
CA GLY A 103 -6.65 18.72 -1.88
C GLY A 103 -6.54 17.31 -2.49
N GLN A 104 -7.50 16.91 -3.34
CA GLN A 104 -7.46 15.63 -4.03
C GLN A 104 -6.35 15.61 -5.10
N ALA A 105 -6.19 16.71 -5.83
CA ALA A 105 -5.11 16.86 -6.81
C ALA A 105 -3.73 16.74 -6.13
N LYS A 106 -3.52 17.41 -4.99
CA LYS A 106 -2.27 17.32 -4.23
C LYS A 106 -2.01 15.92 -3.67
N PHE A 107 -3.06 15.22 -3.21
CA PHE A 107 -2.92 13.84 -2.73
C PHE A 107 -2.49 12.89 -3.85
N VAL A 108 -3.09 12.99 -5.04
CA VAL A 108 -2.71 12.19 -6.20
C VAL A 108 -1.30 12.54 -6.69
N GLY A 109 -0.96 13.84 -6.76
CA GLY A 109 0.40 14.27 -7.15
C GLY A 109 1.48 13.77 -6.18
N SER A 110 1.23 13.87 -4.87
CA SER A 110 2.16 13.38 -3.85
C SER A 110 2.31 11.85 -3.87
N SER A 111 1.23 11.10 -4.11
CA SER A 111 1.33 9.64 -4.22
C SER A 111 2.09 9.20 -5.46
N LEU A 112 1.95 9.91 -6.59
CA LEU A 112 2.74 9.68 -7.79
C LEU A 112 4.24 9.92 -7.53
N ILE A 113 4.59 11.07 -6.96
CA ILE A 113 5.98 11.42 -6.65
C ILE A 113 6.59 10.40 -5.67
N ALA A 114 5.83 9.98 -4.65
CA ALA A 114 6.27 8.97 -3.70
C ALA A 114 6.59 7.65 -4.38
N ILE A 115 5.72 7.19 -5.29
CA ILE A 115 5.95 5.96 -6.05
C ILE A 115 7.19 6.09 -6.93
N TYR A 116 7.42 7.23 -7.59
CA TYR A 116 8.61 7.43 -8.42
C TYR A 116 9.91 7.40 -7.62
N ILE A 117 9.92 8.01 -6.43
CA ILE A 117 11.08 7.97 -5.52
C ILE A 117 11.33 6.54 -5.05
N LEU A 118 10.29 5.85 -4.57
CA LEU A 118 10.41 4.47 -4.07
C LEU A 118 10.85 3.50 -5.16
N LEU A 119 10.33 3.66 -6.39
CA LEU A 119 10.71 2.84 -7.53
C LEU A 119 12.18 3.04 -7.89
N THR A 120 12.64 4.29 -7.93
CA THR A 120 14.05 4.61 -8.21
C THR A 120 14.98 4.04 -7.13
N LEU A 121 14.65 4.24 -5.85
CA LEU A 121 15.40 3.68 -4.73
C LEU A 121 15.39 2.14 -4.74
N GLY A 122 14.26 1.53 -5.11
CA GLY A 122 14.14 0.08 -5.25
C GLY A 122 15.06 -0.48 -6.32
N ILE A 123 15.08 0.14 -7.51
CA ILE A 123 15.99 -0.26 -8.61
C ILE A 123 17.45 -0.11 -8.17
N LEU A 124 17.82 1.03 -7.59
CA LEU A 124 19.18 1.26 -7.09
C LEU A 124 19.58 0.26 -6.01
N GLY A 125 18.66 -0.10 -5.12
CA GLY A 125 18.87 -1.11 -4.08
C GLY A 125 19.15 -2.49 -4.67
N ILE A 126 18.36 -2.91 -5.66
CA ILE A 126 18.55 -4.20 -6.35
C ILE A 126 19.90 -4.21 -7.07
N VAL A 127 20.15 -3.24 -7.95
CA VAL A 127 21.41 -3.13 -8.71
C VAL A 127 22.61 -3.06 -7.78
N GLY A 128 22.54 -2.25 -6.71
CA GLY A 128 23.60 -2.13 -5.72
C GLY A 128 23.88 -3.43 -4.97
N SER A 129 22.84 -4.19 -4.63
CA SER A 129 22.99 -5.48 -3.95
C SER A 129 23.63 -6.56 -4.84
N GLU A 130 23.32 -6.56 -6.13
CA GLU A 130 23.95 -7.46 -7.11
C GLU A 130 25.42 -7.07 -7.35
N LEU A 131 25.72 -5.77 -7.50
CA LEU A 131 27.10 -5.28 -7.66
C LEU A 131 27.96 -5.57 -6.43
N TYR A 132 27.44 -5.35 -5.24
CA TYR A 132 28.14 -5.66 -3.99
C TYR A 132 28.47 -7.15 -3.89
N ARG A 133 27.53 -8.02 -4.28
CA ARG A 133 27.76 -9.47 -4.31
C ARG A 133 28.86 -9.84 -5.32
N LEU A 134 28.89 -9.22 -6.49
CA LEU A 134 29.89 -9.50 -7.53
C LEU A 134 31.30 -9.01 -7.18
N ILE A 135 31.41 -7.86 -6.52
CA ILE A 135 32.69 -7.22 -6.21
C ILE A 135 33.29 -7.75 -4.91
N ILE A 136 32.48 -7.94 -3.86
CA ILE A 136 32.98 -8.26 -2.51
C ILE A 136 32.91 -9.75 -2.18
N LYS A 137 32.00 -10.51 -2.82
CA LYS A 137 31.79 -11.93 -2.54
C LYS A 137 32.38 -12.83 -3.63
N ARG A 138 33.57 -12.47 -4.13
CA ARG A 138 34.50 -13.44 -4.73
C ARG A 138 35.36 -14.07 -3.66
#